data_AF-A0A1D7UX94-F1
#
_entry.id   AF-A0A1D7UX94-F1
#
_cell.length_a   1.000
_cell.length_b   1.000
_cell.length_c   1.000
_cell.angle_alpha   90.00
_cell.angle_beta   90.00
_cell.angle_gamma   90.00
#
_symmetry.space_group_name_H-M   'P 1'
#
loop_
_entity.id
_entity.type
_entity.pdbx_description
1 polymer ?
#
loop_
_entity_poly.entity_id
_entity_poly.type
_entity_poly.pdbx_seq_one_letter_code
_entity_poly.pdbx_strand_id
1 'polypeptide(L)'
;MLTYIRENKKFVLALLFVWTVAAAWILPNRYKLLSKVALMVRPPGYDRQTAEEFIEKGDSILQREVAYQDQGERIPDLDLMREACLYYYSLSERDSVLYKPSWTDSMTIWRFKDSGMKDETSGEKKISSKTRSRTPITGGLNPGEYWRTTSPTVLEALDYYKRALNFSGPDFSVPKKIERAALAVCRPEEVLLAYADYVRNTEESVRVAIEKIKPEKPFFSCNQDSNPLNVLTEKQNQMRVWSQIKSNSFLIDPDRNIRVNANDFKKALNLLAFGIYKTGLNSISPLEADGILEKLLFFSDPGTVEYDELLFKRGMLNYQLGKRDPLFWNKAIFYFREAAQSNFLDKGSVFEARLMTVRSEIRKGELDSALQELQSLESELYSIDKAYRVTGAGRSDLVEDRKKLLRYVLRKKGRYEEADELYVEDDSLF
;
A
#
# COMPACT_ATOMS: atom_id res chain seq x y z
N MET A 1 40.34 43.51 -32.52
CA MET A 1 39.42 43.13 -31.41
C MET A 1 39.27 44.21 -30.34
N LEU A 2 40.36 44.78 -29.79
CA LEU A 2 40.28 45.81 -28.75
C LEU A 2 39.64 47.15 -29.19
N THR A 3 39.71 47.48 -30.48
CA THR A 3 39.05 48.68 -31.06
C THR A 3 37.54 48.51 -31.18
N TYR A 4 37.06 47.32 -31.55
CA TYR A 4 35.63 46.99 -31.68
C TYR A 4 34.90 47.04 -30.32
N ILE A 5 35.59 46.68 -29.24
CA ILE A 5 35.09 46.77 -27.85
C ILE A 5 34.98 48.24 -27.40
N ARG A 6 35.81 49.14 -27.96
CA ARG A 6 35.85 50.55 -27.58
C ARG A 6 34.71 51.36 -28.20
N GLU A 7 34.36 51.06 -29.46
CA GLU A 7 33.24 51.70 -30.17
C GLU A 7 31.87 51.19 -29.66
N ASN A 8 31.76 49.89 -29.38
CA ASN A 8 30.52 49.28 -28.90
C ASN A 8 30.49 49.08 -27.37
N LYS A 9 31.20 49.94 -26.61
CA LYS A 9 31.35 49.81 -25.15
C LYS A 9 30.01 49.74 -24.42
N LYS A 10 29.00 50.48 -24.88
CA LYS A 10 27.63 50.44 -24.32
C LYS A 10 26.95 49.09 -24.57
N PHE A 11 27.17 48.50 -25.75
CA PHE A 11 26.58 47.22 -26.13
C PHE A 11 27.24 46.06 -25.36
N VAL A 12 28.57 46.09 -25.21
CA VAL A 12 29.32 45.10 -24.43
C VAL A 12 28.97 45.18 -22.94
N LEU A 13 28.84 46.39 -22.38
CA LEU A 13 28.37 46.58 -21.00
C LEU A 13 26.92 46.14 -20.82
N ALA A 14 26.02 46.43 -21.76
CA ALA A 14 24.65 45.96 -21.70
C ALA A 14 24.57 44.44 -21.79
N LEU A 15 25.40 43.80 -22.62
CA LEU A 15 25.44 42.35 -22.77
C LEU A 15 26.02 41.68 -21.51
N LEU A 16 27.06 42.25 -20.91
CA LEU A 16 27.57 41.83 -19.60
C LEU A 16 26.52 42.03 -18.50
N PHE A 17 25.82 43.16 -18.48
CA PHE A 17 24.76 43.43 -17.51
C PHE A 17 23.61 42.42 -17.63
N VAL A 18 23.13 42.18 -18.85
CA VAL A 18 22.11 41.16 -19.14
C VAL A 18 22.61 39.78 -18.73
N TRP A 19 23.87 39.43 -19.00
CA TRP A 19 24.45 38.16 -18.54
C TRP A 19 24.56 38.05 -17.02
N THR A 20 24.94 39.12 -16.33
CA THR A 20 25.02 39.13 -14.86
C THR A 20 23.65 39.03 -14.21
N VAL A 21 22.64 39.73 -14.75
CA VAL A 21 21.26 39.66 -14.25
C VAL A 21 20.64 38.30 -14.57
N ALA A 22 20.84 37.78 -15.78
CA ALA A 22 20.41 36.43 -16.17
C ALA A 22 21.10 35.37 -15.30
N ALA A 23 22.41 35.47 -15.07
CA ALA A 23 23.13 34.54 -14.19
C ALA A 23 22.64 34.64 -12.74
N ALA A 24 22.45 35.85 -12.20
CA ALA A 24 21.94 36.06 -10.85
C ALA A 24 20.49 35.57 -10.68
N TRP A 25 19.69 35.49 -11.75
CA TRP A 25 18.32 34.99 -11.71
C TRP A 25 18.22 33.47 -11.99
N ILE A 26 19.04 32.96 -12.90
CA ILE A 26 19.07 31.56 -13.33
C ILE A 26 19.82 30.69 -12.31
N LEU A 27 20.97 31.12 -11.77
CA LEU A 27 21.77 30.32 -10.82
C LEU A 27 21.02 29.93 -9.52
N PRO A 28 20.29 30.82 -8.83
CA PRO A 28 19.53 30.43 -7.64
C PRO A 28 18.30 29.59 -8.01
N ASN A 29 17.70 29.82 -9.18
CA ASN A 29 16.54 29.06 -9.66
C ASN A 29 16.92 27.86 -10.55
N ARG A 30 18.20 27.51 -10.65
CA ARG A 30 18.69 26.55 -11.64
C ARG A 30 18.02 25.20 -11.51
N TYR A 31 17.81 24.72 -10.27
CA TYR A 31 17.12 23.46 -10.03
C TYR A 31 15.63 23.53 -10.35
N LYS A 32 14.99 24.68 -10.17
CA LYS A 32 13.56 24.89 -10.50
C LYS A 32 13.34 25.05 -12.01
N LEU A 33 14.28 25.67 -12.71
CA LEU A 33 14.27 25.78 -14.17
C LEU A 33 14.64 24.45 -14.83
N LEU A 34 15.69 23.78 -14.36
CA LEU A 34 16.09 22.46 -14.85
C LEU A 34 15.03 21.40 -14.54
N SER A 35 14.37 21.45 -13.39
CA SER A 35 13.22 20.56 -13.13
C SER A 35 12.05 20.89 -14.04
N LYS A 36 11.68 22.17 -14.23
CA LYS A 36 10.63 22.53 -15.21
C LYS A 36 10.96 22.08 -16.64
N VAL A 37 12.21 22.27 -17.07
CA VAL A 37 12.69 21.84 -18.40
C VAL A 37 12.75 20.32 -18.46
N ALA A 38 13.20 19.63 -17.42
CA ALA A 38 13.20 18.16 -17.37
C ALA A 38 11.78 17.60 -17.41
N LEU A 39 10.83 18.20 -16.67
CA LEU A 39 9.40 17.87 -16.72
C LEU A 39 8.77 18.18 -18.09
N MET A 40 9.33 19.14 -18.84
CA MET A 40 8.86 19.49 -20.19
C MET A 40 9.47 18.59 -21.28
N VAL A 41 10.72 18.15 -21.12
CA VAL A 41 11.44 17.27 -22.05
C VAL A 41 11.04 15.81 -21.84
N ARG A 42 10.84 15.40 -20.59
CA ARG A 42 10.31 14.09 -20.19
C ARG A 42 9.37 14.27 -19.01
N PRO A 43 8.07 14.50 -19.25
CA PRO A 43 7.11 14.49 -18.15
C PRO A 43 7.21 13.15 -17.42
N PRO A 44 7.20 13.12 -16.07
CA PRO A 44 6.99 11.89 -15.33
C PRO A 44 5.69 11.31 -15.84
N GLY A 45 5.79 10.12 -16.43
CA GLY A 45 4.74 9.66 -17.29
C GLY A 45 5.08 8.30 -17.88
N TYR A 46 3.99 7.64 -18.28
CA TYR A 46 4.00 6.37 -18.95
C TYR A 46 4.87 6.42 -20.21
N ASP A 47 5.99 5.69 -20.18
CA ASP A 47 6.86 5.47 -21.34
C ASP A 47 7.18 3.98 -21.43
N ARG A 48 6.35 3.30 -22.21
CA ARG A 48 6.40 1.85 -22.32
C ARG A 48 7.72 1.35 -22.91
N GLN A 49 8.34 2.08 -23.82
CA GLN A 49 9.57 1.62 -24.49
C GLN A 49 10.72 1.53 -23.49
N THR A 50 10.89 2.56 -22.66
CA THR A 50 11.90 2.54 -21.60
C THR A 50 11.57 1.51 -20.52
N ALA A 51 10.28 1.31 -20.19
CA ALA A 51 9.88 0.23 -19.29
C ALA A 51 10.26 -1.16 -19.84
N GLU A 52 9.96 -1.45 -21.12
CA GLU A 52 10.30 -2.70 -21.79
C GLU A 52 11.82 -2.93 -21.83
N GLU A 53 12.61 -1.91 -22.16
CA GLU A 53 14.08 -2.01 -22.13
C GLU A 53 14.63 -2.40 -20.75
N PHE A 54 14.06 -1.85 -19.66
CA PHE A 54 14.48 -2.20 -18.31
C PHE A 54 14.02 -3.61 -17.92
N ILE A 55 12.83 -4.02 -18.36
CA ILE A 55 12.31 -5.37 -18.15
C ILE A 55 13.18 -6.40 -18.86
N GLU A 56 13.54 -6.16 -20.13
CA GLU A 56 14.42 -7.03 -20.91
C GLU A 56 15.80 -7.15 -20.27
N LYS A 57 16.36 -6.04 -19.77
CA LYS A 57 17.62 -6.07 -19.01
C LYS A 57 17.50 -6.93 -17.75
N GLY A 58 16.44 -6.77 -16.97
CA GLY A 58 16.18 -7.60 -15.80
C GLY A 58 16.04 -9.09 -16.14
N ASP A 59 15.25 -9.42 -17.17
CA ASP A 59 15.05 -10.79 -17.64
C ASP A 59 16.37 -11.40 -18.14
N SER A 60 17.19 -10.64 -18.86
CA SER A 60 18.49 -11.09 -19.36
C SER A 60 19.47 -11.41 -18.23
N ILE A 61 19.40 -10.69 -17.10
CA ILE A 61 20.23 -10.95 -15.93
C ILE A 61 19.78 -12.23 -15.22
N LEU A 62 18.47 -12.45 -15.11
CA LEU A 62 17.94 -13.69 -14.51
C LEU A 62 18.21 -14.93 -15.36
N GLN A 63 18.39 -14.77 -16.68
CA GLN A 63 18.76 -15.88 -17.57
C GLN A 63 20.25 -16.19 -17.58
N ARG A 64 21.10 -15.37 -16.93
CA ARG A 64 22.53 -15.67 -16.84
C ARG A 64 22.76 -16.86 -15.94
N GLU A 65 23.50 -17.83 -16.46
CA GLU A 65 23.90 -18.98 -15.68
C GLU A 65 24.93 -18.57 -14.63
N VAL A 66 24.73 -19.08 -13.41
CA VAL A 66 25.63 -18.85 -12.29
C VAL A 66 26.40 -20.13 -12.05
N ALA A 67 27.73 -20.03 -11.98
CA ALA A 67 28.60 -21.19 -11.72
C ALA A 67 28.51 -21.61 -10.24
N TYR A 68 28.11 -22.86 -10.00
CA TYR A 68 28.11 -23.47 -8.67
C TYR A 68 29.33 -24.36 -8.48
N GLN A 69 29.98 -24.25 -7.32
CA GLN A 69 31.25 -24.92 -7.01
C GLN A 69 31.18 -26.45 -7.24
N ASP A 70 30.01 -27.09 -7.11
CA ASP A 70 29.88 -28.55 -7.18
C ASP A 70 28.82 -29.10 -8.16
N GLN A 71 28.04 -28.27 -8.87
CA GLN A 71 26.92 -28.75 -9.72
C GLN A 71 26.85 -28.12 -11.13
N GLY A 72 27.85 -27.35 -11.56
CA GLY A 72 27.91 -26.71 -12.87
C GLY A 72 27.20 -25.36 -12.95
N GLU A 73 27.02 -24.84 -14.16
CA GLU A 73 26.30 -23.59 -14.43
C GLU A 73 24.78 -23.84 -14.42
N ARG A 74 24.02 -23.06 -13.66
CA ARG A 74 22.54 -23.13 -13.64
C ARG A 74 21.91 -21.76 -13.62
N ILE A 75 20.75 -21.65 -14.25
CA ILE A 75 19.87 -20.49 -14.17
C ILE A 75 19.29 -20.39 -12.76
N PRO A 76 19.28 -19.21 -12.12
CA PRO A 76 18.64 -18.99 -10.82
C PRO A 76 17.16 -19.37 -10.84
N ASP A 77 16.79 -20.36 -10.03
CA ASP A 77 15.39 -20.71 -9.77
C ASP A 77 14.84 -19.87 -8.61
N LEU A 78 13.92 -18.96 -8.94
CA LEU A 78 13.28 -18.04 -7.99
C LEU A 78 12.34 -18.76 -7.02
N ASP A 79 11.69 -19.85 -7.43
CA ASP A 79 10.77 -20.58 -6.56
C ASP A 79 11.54 -21.34 -5.49
N LEU A 80 12.67 -21.94 -5.85
CA LEU A 80 13.60 -22.58 -4.92
C LEU A 80 14.16 -21.58 -3.89
N MET A 81 14.51 -20.37 -4.34
CA MET A 81 14.94 -19.28 -3.48
C MET A 81 13.83 -18.85 -2.51
N ARG A 82 12.59 -18.69 -3.00
CA ARG A 82 11.45 -18.34 -2.16
C ARG A 82 11.17 -19.41 -1.10
N GLU A 83 11.25 -20.69 -1.44
CA GLU A 83 11.09 -21.78 -0.48
C GLU A 83 12.17 -21.75 0.59
N ALA A 84 13.42 -21.45 0.22
CA ALA A 84 14.50 -21.23 1.17
C ALA A 84 14.19 -20.07 2.12
N CYS A 85 13.66 -18.94 1.63
CA CYS A 85 13.22 -17.84 2.49
C CYS A 85 12.19 -18.28 3.54
N LEU A 86 11.14 -18.98 3.09
CA LEU A 86 10.06 -19.41 3.97
C LEU A 86 10.57 -20.40 5.02
N TYR A 87 11.46 -21.30 4.60
CA TYR A 87 12.14 -22.23 5.49
C TYR A 87 12.93 -21.50 6.58
N TYR A 88 13.82 -20.57 6.22
CA TYR A 88 14.61 -19.83 7.20
C TYR A 88 13.79 -18.87 8.05
N TYR A 89 12.71 -18.28 7.52
CA TYR A 89 11.77 -17.47 8.30
C TYR A 89 11.06 -18.32 9.36
N SER A 90 10.71 -19.56 9.03
CA SER A 90 10.08 -20.51 9.97
C SER A 90 11.01 -20.98 11.10
N LEU A 91 12.33 -20.87 10.91
CA LEU A 91 13.33 -21.24 11.90
C LEU A 91 13.62 -20.15 12.95
N SER A 92 13.02 -18.96 12.78
CA SER A 92 12.89 -17.90 13.80
C SER A 92 14.10 -17.69 14.72
N GLU A 93 15.28 -17.37 14.16
CA GLU A 93 16.33 -16.59 14.81
C GLU A 93 17.26 -16.08 13.70
N ARG A 94 17.47 -14.75 13.64
CA ARG A 94 18.15 -14.01 12.56
C ARG A 94 19.39 -14.71 12.03
N ASP A 95 19.23 -15.48 10.96
CA ASP A 95 20.36 -15.99 10.20
C ASP A 95 20.86 -14.86 9.29
N SER A 96 22.09 -14.41 9.53
CA SER A 96 22.75 -13.33 8.76
C SER A 96 22.91 -13.66 7.28
N VAL A 97 22.68 -14.93 6.91
CA VAL A 97 22.67 -15.43 5.52
C VAL A 97 21.65 -14.68 4.65
N LEU A 98 20.49 -14.30 5.22
CA LEU A 98 19.42 -13.65 4.47
C LEU A 98 19.56 -12.12 4.39
N TYR A 99 20.31 -11.50 5.31
CA TYR A 99 20.41 -10.04 5.38
C TYR A 99 21.61 -9.52 4.58
N LYS A 100 21.40 -9.29 3.27
CA LYS A 100 22.28 -8.43 2.46
C LYS A 100 21.55 -7.13 2.15
N PRO A 101 22.09 -5.94 2.49
CA PRO A 101 21.49 -4.66 2.12
C PRO A 101 21.47 -4.49 0.60
N SER A 102 20.45 -3.82 0.06
CA SER A 102 20.43 -3.46 -1.37
C SER A 102 21.45 -2.36 -1.61
N TRP A 103 21.73 -2.02 -2.87
CA TRP A 103 22.60 -0.88 -3.15
C TRP A 103 22.05 0.43 -2.54
N THR A 104 20.74 0.64 -2.56
CA THR A 104 20.09 1.81 -1.94
C THR A 104 20.14 1.78 -0.41
N ASP A 105 19.91 0.61 0.22
CA ASP A 105 20.01 0.45 1.67
C ASP A 105 21.46 0.54 2.15
N SER A 106 22.40 0.08 1.33
CA SER A 106 23.82 0.22 1.62
C SER A 106 24.17 1.71 1.74
N MET A 107 23.63 2.56 0.88
CA MET A 107 23.90 4.00 0.87
C MET A 107 23.39 4.72 2.12
N THR A 108 22.29 4.26 2.71
CA THR A 108 21.81 4.77 4.02
C THR A 108 22.64 4.21 5.16
N ILE A 109 23.02 2.93 5.13
CA ILE A 109 23.89 2.29 6.13
C ILE A 109 25.29 2.92 6.14
N TRP A 110 25.85 3.30 4.99
CA TRP A 110 27.11 4.04 4.91
C TRP A 110 27.04 5.38 5.65
N ARG A 111 25.90 6.08 5.62
CA ARG A 111 25.69 7.31 6.40
C ARG A 111 25.58 7.07 7.91
N PHE A 112 25.12 5.89 8.33
CA PHE A 112 25.11 5.50 9.74
C PHE A 112 26.46 4.93 10.22
N LYS A 113 27.27 4.35 9.32
CA LYS A 113 28.63 3.88 9.63
C LYS A 113 29.58 5.02 10.01
N ASP A 114 29.41 6.19 9.39
CA ASP A 114 30.15 7.40 9.75
C ASP A 114 29.76 7.99 11.12
N SER A 115 28.62 7.59 11.70
CA SER A 115 28.19 8.03 13.05
C SER A 115 28.80 7.23 14.21
N GLY A 116 29.84 6.43 13.95
CA GLY A 116 30.66 5.81 15.00
C GLY A 116 30.06 4.57 15.66
N MET A 117 29.04 3.95 15.04
CA MET A 117 28.53 2.67 15.50
C MET A 117 29.45 1.56 14.94
N LYS A 118 30.51 1.26 15.70
CA LYS A 118 31.49 0.23 15.36
C LYS A 118 30.79 -1.11 15.12
N ASP A 119 31.15 -1.73 13.99
CA ASP A 119 31.01 -3.15 13.75
C ASP A 119 31.62 -3.91 14.95
N GLU A 120 30.77 -4.56 15.75
CA GLU A 120 31.21 -5.72 16.53
C GLU A 120 31.46 -6.87 15.55
N THR A 121 32.69 -6.84 15.04
CA THR A 121 33.53 -7.95 14.63
C THR A 121 32.98 -9.36 14.92
N SER A 122 32.91 -10.15 13.85
CA SER A 122 33.33 -11.56 13.83
C SER A 122 32.89 -12.41 15.03
N GLY A 123 31.64 -12.83 15.00
CA GLY A 123 31.19 -14.01 15.71
C GLY A 123 30.53 -14.94 14.70
N GLU A 124 31.31 -15.79 14.03
CA GLU A 124 30.77 -17.07 13.53
C GLU A 124 30.20 -17.80 14.76
N LYS A 125 28.94 -17.54 15.08
CA LYS A 125 28.18 -18.40 15.98
C LYS A 125 28.07 -19.73 15.26
N LYS A 126 28.91 -20.70 15.69
CA LYS A 126 28.87 -22.08 15.23
C LYS A 126 27.42 -22.53 15.15
N ILE A 127 26.98 -22.80 13.92
CA ILE A 127 25.70 -23.42 13.62
C ILE A 127 25.58 -24.65 14.52
N SER A 128 24.59 -24.62 15.42
CA SER A 128 24.28 -25.72 16.32
C SER A 128 24.24 -27.04 15.54
N SER A 129 25.00 -28.04 15.98
CA SER A 129 25.08 -29.36 15.35
C SER A 129 23.75 -30.13 15.34
N LYS A 130 22.70 -29.61 16.00
CA LYS A 130 21.34 -30.18 16.01
C LYS A 130 20.46 -29.77 14.82
N THR A 131 20.84 -28.78 14.00
CA THR A 131 20.08 -28.43 12.78
C THR A 131 20.59 -29.13 11.51
N ARG A 132 21.68 -29.91 11.60
CA ARG A 132 22.33 -30.58 10.46
C ARG A 132 21.57 -31.78 9.90
N SER A 133 20.52 -32.26 10.57
CA SER A 133 19.82 -33.51 10.21
C SER A 133 18.40 -33.31 9.66
N ARG A 134 17.97 -32.07 9.39
CA ARG A 134 16.76 -31.85 8.57
C ARG A 134 17.22 -31.76 7.12
N THR A 135 16.85 -32.77 6.33
CA THR A 135 17.09 -32.81 4.89
C THR A 135 16.67 -31.48 4.25
N PRO A 136 17.54 -30.82 3.49
CA PRO A 136 17.16 -29.60 2.79
C PRO A 136 16.02 -29.92 1.82
N ILE A 137 14.97 -29.10 1.86
CA ILE A 137 13.80 -29.19 0.97
C ILE A 137 14.24 -29.00 -0.51
N THR A 138 15.42 -28.40 -0.72
CA THR A 138 16.08 -28.23 -2.01
C THR A 138 16.91 -29.47 -2.35
N GLY A 139 16.45 -30.31 -3.29
CA GLY A 139 17.07 -31.58 -3.70
C GLY A 139 18.61 -31.57 -3.82
N GLY A 140 19.30 -31.87 -2.72
CA GLY A 140 20.77 -32.01 -2.64
C GLY A 140 21.58 -30.70 -2.50
N LEU A 141 20.97 -29.52 -2.55
CA LEU A 141 21.68 -28.22 -2.46
C LEU A 141 21.65 -27.67 -1.03
N ASN A 142 22.75 -27.07 -0.57
CA ASN A 142 22.77 -26.28 0.66
C ASN A 142 22.06 -24.94 0.40
N PRO A 143 20.88 -24.68 1.00
CA PRO A 143 20.07 -23.51 0.68
C PRO A 143 20.79 -22.18 0.92
N GLY A 144 21.67 -22.11 1.94
CA GLY A 144 22.40 -20.89 2.28
C GLY A 144 23.51 -20.52 1.29
N GLU A 145 24.21 -21.51 0.72
CA GLU A 145 25.25 -21.27 -0.30
C GLU A 145 24.65 -20.96 -1.66
N TYR A 146 23.57 -21.66 -2.00
CA TYR A 146 22.77 -21.36 -3.17
C TYR A 146 22.30 -19.90 -3.13
N TRP A 147 21.67 -19.50 -2.02
CA TRP A 147 21.22 -18.13 -1.79
C TRP A 147 22.33 -17.09 -1.92
N ARG A 148 23.49 -17.32 -1.28
CA ARG A 148 24.59 -16.34 -1.27
C ARG A 148 25.13 -16.04 -2.67
N THR A 149 25.12 -17.04 -3.54
CA THR A 149 25.65 -16.98 -4.90
C THR A 149 24.63 -16.38 -5.87
N THR A 150 23.34 -16.68 -5.72
CA THR A 150 22.26 -16.17 -6.58
C THR A 150 21.67 -14.83 -6.15
N SER A 151 21.70 -14.50 -4.84
CA SER A 151 21.10 -13.27 -4.33
C SER A 151 21.57 -12.00 -5.08
N PRO A 152 22.85 -11.83 -5.45
CA PRO A 152 23.30 -10.60 -6.11
C PRO A 152 22.67 -10.40 -7.49
N THR A 153 22.53 -11.47 -8.29
CA THR A 153 21.95 -11.39 -9.64
C THR A 153 20.45 -11.10 -9.57
N VAL A 154 19.74 -11.72 -8.63
CA VAL A 154 18.31 -11.45 -8.41
C VAL A 154 18.09 -10.04 -7.87
N LEU A 155 18.96 -9.52 -6.99
CA LEU A 155 18.90 -8.13 -6.53
C LEU A 155 19.15 -7.13 -7.65
N GLU A 156 20.10 -7.40 -8.55
CA GLU A 156 20.36 -6.55 -9.70
C GLU A 156 19.14 -6.52 -10.65
N ALA A 157 18.55 -7.68 -10.94
CA ALA A 157 17.31 -7.77 -11.72
C ALA A 157 16.15 -7.02 -11.05
N LEU A 158 16.00 -7.16 -9.73
CA LEU A 158 15.00 -6.45 -8.94
C LEU A 158 15.15 -4.92 -9.07
N ASP A 159 16.37 -4.40 -9.03
CA ASP A 159 16.63 -2.96 -9.19
C ASP A 159 16.23 -2.46 -10.58
N TYR A 160 16.44 -3.25 -11.64
CA TYR A 160 15.95 -2.93 -12.98
C TYR A 160 14.42 -2.93 -13.06
N TYR A 161 13.74 -3.90 -12.45
CA TYR A 161 12.28 -3.91 -12.41
C TYR A 161 11.69 -2.73 -11.64
N LYS A 162 12.32 -2.33 -10.52
CA LYS A 162 11.93 -1.11 -9.79
C LYS A 162 12.07 0.14 -10.64
N ARG A 163 13.14 0.25 -11.44
CA ARG A 163 13.28 1.36 -12.39
C ARG A 163 12.22 1.33 -13.47
N ALA A 164 11.88 0.14 -13.99
CA ALA A 164 10.81 -0.04 -14.97
C ALA A 164 9.45 0.41 -14.43
N LEU A 165 9.17 0.20 -13.13
CA LEU A 165 7.91 0.57 -12.49
C LEU A 165 7.59 2.07 -12.59
N ASN A 166 8.61 2.92 -12.62
CA ASN A 166 8.44 4.37 -12.78
C ASN A 166 7.89 4.77 -14.16
N PHE A 167 8.02 3.89 -15.15
CA PHE A 167 7.63 4.13 -16.54
C PHE A 167 6.49 3.21 -17.02
N SER A 168 6.18 2.16 -16.27
CA SER A 168 5.24 1.10 -16.65
C SER A 168 3.77 1.54 -16.68
N GLY A 169 3.41 2.63 -16.01
CA GLY A 169 2.03 3.13 -15.92
C GLY A 169 1.03 2.03 -15.54
N PRO A 170 0.01 1.73 -16.37
CA PRO A 170 -1.02 0.73 -16.08
C PRO A 170 -0.59 -0.74 -16.27
N ASP A 171 0.66 -1.02 -16.65
CA ASP A 171 1.11 -2.40 -16.87
C ASP A 171 1.31 -3.18 -15.56
N PHE A 172 0.48 -4.19 -15.36
CA PHE A 172 0.49 -5.07 -14.19
C PHE A 172 1.58 -6.16 -14.27
N SER A 173 2.29 -6.31 -15.38
CA SER A 173 3.36 -7.29 -15.53
C SER A 173 4.57 -6.97 -14.64
N VAL A 174 4.93 -5.68 -14.52
CA VAL A 174 6.08 -5.19 -13.77
C VAL A 174 5.97 -5.48 -12.26
N PRO A 175 4.87 -5.10 -11.57
CA PRO A 175 4.74 -5.41 -10.14
C PRO A 175 4.74 -6.92 -9.86
N LYS A 176 4.26 -7.78 -10.77
CA LYS A 176 4.37 -9.24 -10.61
C LYS A 176 5.80 -9.76 -10.74
N LYS A 177 6.60 -9.17 -11.64
CA LYS A 177 8.02 -9.52 -11.75
C LYS A 177 8.78 -9.09 -10.50
N ILE A 178 8.46 -7.91 -9.96
CA ILE A 178 8.98 -7.43 -8.67
C ILE A 178 8.56 -8.38 -7.54
N GLU A 179 7.28 -8.79 -7.48
CA GLU A 179 6.79 -9.73 -6.46
C GLU A 179 7.62 -11.02 -6.45
N ARG A 180 7.82 -11.65 -7.62
CA ARG A 180 8.59 -12.89 -7.74
C ARG A 180 10.04 -12.70 -7.29
N ALA A 181 10.72 -11.68 -7.79
CA ALA A 181 12.12 -11.41 -7.46
C ALA A 181 12.30 -10.99 -5.99
N ALA A 182 11.39 -10.18 -5.45
CA ALA A 182 11.47 -9.69 -4.07
C ALA A 182 11.18 -10.80 -3.05
N LEU A 183 10.18 -11.65 -3.31
CA LEU A 183 9.91 -12.83 -2.47
C LEU A 183 11.07 -13.83 -2.54
N ALA A 184 11.66 -13.99 -3.73
CA ALA A 184 12.88 -14.77 -3.92
C ALA A 184 14.13 -14.13 -3.30
N VAL A 185 14.09 -12.89 -2.77
CA VAL A 185 15.17 -12.28 -1.96
C VAL A 185 14.72 -12.02 -0.50
N CYS A 186 13.62 -12.62 -0.07
CA CYS A 186 13.01 -12.44 1.25
C CYS A 186 12.70 -10.97 1.61
N ARG A 187 12.32 -10.14 0.62
CA ARG A 187 11.98 -8.72 0.79
C ARG A 187 10.49 -8.46 0.53
N PRO A 188 9.58 -8.87 1.43
CA PRO A 188 8.15 -8.68 1.24
C PRO A 188 7.72 -7.19 1.23
N GLU A 189 8.51 -6.30 1.83
CA GLU A 189 8.23 -4.85 1.87
C GLU A 189 8.24 -4.21 0.48
N GLU A 190 9.16 -4.65 -0.38
CA GLU A 190 9.30 -4.17 -1.76
C GLU A 190 8.07 -4.54 -2.61
N VAL A 191 7.39 -5.63 -2.27
CA VAL A 191 6.15 -6.06 -2.92
C VAL A 191 5.04 -5.05 -2.64
N LEU A 192 4.92 -4.58 -1.39
CA LEU A 192 3.92 -3.58 -1.00
C LEU A 192 4.19 -2.25 -1.69
N LEU A 193 5.45 -1.81 -1.72
CA LEU A 193 5.83 -0.58 -2.42
C LEU A 193 5.53 -0.68 -3.92
N ALA A 194 5.84 -1.81 -4.54
CA ALA A 194 5.60 -2.00 -5.98
C ALA A 194 4.11 -1.92 -6.34
N TYR A 195 3.22 -2.53 -5.56
CA TYR A 195 1.79 -2.41 -5.80
C TYR A 195 1.23 -1.03 -5.47
N ALA A 196 1.79 -0.32 -4.48
CA ALA A 196 1.37 1.03 -4.13
C ALA A 196 1.73 2.02 -5.25
N ASP A 197 2.96 1.94 -5.76
CA ASP A 197 3.43 2.73 -6.89
C ASP A 197 2.65 2.39 -8.17
N TYR A 198 2.34 1.11 -8.42
CA TYR A 198 1.48 0.72 -9.53
C TYR A 198 0.10 1.39 -9.48
N VAL A 199 -0.57 1.34 -8.33
CA VAL A 199 -1.90 1.97 -8.13
C VAL A 199 -1.82 3.47 -8.38
N ARG A 200 -0.81 4.13 -7.81
CA ARG A 200 -0.59 5.57 -7.99
C ARG A 200 -0.30 5.93 -9.45
N ASN A 201 0.63 5.23 -10.10
CA ASN A 201 1.02 5.50 -11.48
C ASN A 201 -0.14 5.27 -12.45
N THR A 202 -0.99 4.27 -12.17
CA THR A 202 -2.21 4.01 -12.96
C THR A 202 -3.21 5.16 -12.83
N GLU A 203 -3.48 5.63 -11.61
CA GLU A 203 -4.38 6.78 -11.36
C GLU A 203 -3.85 8.06 -12.00
N GLU A 204 -2.55 8.34 -11.87
CA GLU A 204 -1.92 9.51 -12.47
C GLU A 204 -1.96 9.44 -14.01
N SER A 205 -1.72 8.27 -14.61
CA SER A 205 -1.79 8.06 -16.06
C SER A 205 -3.19 8.34 -16.62
N VAL A 206 -4.22 7.84 -15.93
CA VAL A 206 -5.63 8.10 -16.30
C VAL A 206 -5.97 9.58 -16.12
N ARG A 207 -5.54 10.21 -15.02
CA ARG A 207 -5.75 11.65 -14.78
C ARG A 207 -5.17 12.49 -15.91
N VAL A 208 -3.91 12.24 -16.29
CA VAL A 208 -3.23 12.97 -17.38
C VAL A 208 -3.96 12.75 -18.71
N ALA A 209 -4.40 11.52 -19.01
CA ALA A 209 -5.16 11.24 -20.22
C ALA A 209 -6.52 11.98 -20.25
N ILE A 210 -7.23 12.06 -19.12
CA ILE A 210 -8.48 12.83 -19.01
C ILE A 210 -8.22 14.34 -19.21
N GLU A 211 -7.10 14.85 -18.70
CA GLU A 211 -6.73 16.27 -18.84
C GLU A 211 -6.35 16.63 -20.29
N LYS A 212 -5.68 15.73 -21.02
CA LYS A 212 -5.37 15.91 -22.45
C LYS A 212 -6.61 16.01 -23.35
N ILE A 213 -7.73 15.38 -22.95
CA ILE A 213 -9.01 15.46 -23.69
C ILE A 213 -9.68 16.83 -23.48
N LYS A 214 -9.31 17.60 -22.45
CA LYS A 214 -9.86 18.95 -22.26
C LYS A 214 -9.25 19.89 -23.32
N PRO A 215 -10.07 20.71 -24.00
CA PRO A 215 -9.54 21.68 -24.96
C PRO A 215 -8.60 22.64 -24.24
N GLU A 216 -7.39 22.79 -24.76
CA GLU A 216 -6.42 23.76 -24.25
C GLU A 216 -7.04 25.16 -24.33
N LYS A 217 -7.08 25.86 -23.19
CA LYS A 217 -7.46 27.27 -23.21
C LYS A 217 -6.32 28.06 -23.84
N PRO A 218 -6.55 28.83 -24.92
CA PRO A 218 -5.52 29.69 -25.47
C PRO A 218 -5.09 30.71 -24.41
N PHE A 219 -3.78 30.90 -24.27
CA PHE A 219 -3.13 31.73 -23.25
C PHE A 219 -3.53 33.23 -23.31
N PHE A 220 -4.29 33.64 -24.32
CA PHE A 220 -4.71 35.02 -24.61
C PHE A 220 -6.19 35.16 -25.03
N SER A 221 -7.14 34.41 -24.46
CA SER A 221 -8.57 34.71 -24.66
C SER A 221 -9.16 35.48 -23.47
N CYS A 222 -9.21 36.80 -23.58
CA CYS A 222 -10.00 37.69 -22.72
C CYS A 222 -11.45 37.83 -23.21
N ASN A 223 -12.11 36.73 -23.58
CA ASN A 223 -13.56 36.74 -23.78
C ASN A 223 -14.21 35.86 -22.70
N GLN A 224 -14.85 36.53 -21.76
CA GLN A 224 -15.73 35.95 -20.76
C GLN A 224 -16.99 35.46 -21.46
N ASP A 225 -17.10 34.15 -21.62
CA ASP A 225 -18.34 33.39 -21.45
C ASP A 225 -17.97 32.02 -20.87
N SER A 226 -17.21 32.05 -19.78
CA SER A 226 -17.07 30.86 -18.95
C SER A 226 -18.30 30.79 -18.05
N ASN A 227 -19.31 30.01 -18.45
CA ASN A 227 -20.01 29.18 -17.48
C ASN A 227 -18.96 28.70 -16.46
N PRO A 228 -19.19 28.79 -15.14
CA PRO A 228 -18.22 28.26 -14.19
C PRO A 228 -18.02 26.80 -14.58
N LEU A 229 -16.90 26.51 -15.24
CA LEU A 229 -16.46 25.17 -15.56
C LEU A 229 -16.52 24.46 -14.23
N ASN A 230 -17.49 23.55 -14.06
CA ASN A 230 -17.73 22.82 -12.83
C ASN A 230 -16.37 22.48 -12.20
N VAL A 231 -15.95 23.26 -11.22
CA VAL A 231 -14.67 23.04 -10.55
C VAL A 231 -14.95 21.86 -9.65
N LEU A 232 -14.82 20.67 -10.24
CA LEU A 232 -14.98 19.43 -9.52
C LEU A 232 -14.01 19.46 -8.34
N THR A 233 -14.52 19.15 -7.16
CA THR A 233 -13.69 18.97 -5.97
C THR A 233 -12.64 17.89 -6.24
N GLU A 234 -11.53 17.91 -5.50
CA GLU A 234 -10.47 16.91 -5.65
C GLU A 234 -11.02 15.47 -5.58
N LYS A 235 -11.95 15.22 -4.64
CA LYS A 235 -12.64 13.93 -4.51
C LYS A 235 -13.50 13.58 -5.72
N GLN A 236 -14.21 14.54 -6.30
CA GLN A 236 -14.99 14.29 -7.53
C GLN A 236 -14.09 13.98 -8.73
N ASN A 237 -12.91 14.62 -8.83
CA ASN A 237 -11.93 14.28 -9.85
C ASN A 237 -11.35 12.88 -9.63
N GLN A 238 -11.07 12.49 -8.39
CA GLN A 238 -10.64 11.13 -8.05
C GLN A 238 -11.71 10.09 -8.41
N MET A 239 -12.97 10.30 -8.03
CA MET A 239 -14.08 9.42 -8.39
C MET A 239 -14.27 9.30 -9.91
N ARG A 240 -14.05 10.40 -10.65
CA ARG A 240 -14.07 10.37 -12.13
C ARG A 240 -12.96 9.47 -12.67
N VAL A 241 -11.74 9.58 -12.14
CA VAL A 241 -10.61 8.70 -12.51
C VAL A 241 -10.95 7.24 -12.24
N TRP A 242 -11.44 6.93 -11.03
CA TRP A 242 -11.81 5.56 -10.69
C TRP A 242 -12.96 5.01 -11.53
N SER A 243 -13.93 5.85 -11.88
CA SER A 243 -15.02 5.47 -12.80
C SER A 243 -14.50 5.09 -14.18
N GLN A 244 -13.50 5.81 -14.71
CA GLN A 244 -12.87 5.47 -15.99
C GLN A 244 -12.05 4.17 -15.91
N ILE A 245 -11.40 3.90 -14.78
CA ILE A 245 -10.70 2.62 -14.56
C ILE A 245 -11.72 1.49 -14.48
N LYS A 246 -12.81 1.66 -13.71
CA LYS A 246 -13.84 0.63 -13.50
C LYS A 246 -14.58 0.26 -14.79
N SER A 247 -14.75 1.20 -15.72
CA SER A 247 -15.47 0.96 -16.96
C SER A 247 -14.74 0.06 -17.96
N ASN A 248 -13.44 -0.24 -17.76
CA ASN A 248 -12.57 -0.99 -18.70
C ASN A 248 -12.51 -0.46 -20.14
N SER A 249 -13.16 0.67 -20.41
CA SER A 249 -13.37 1.24 -21.74
C SER A 249 -12.44 2.41 -22.03
N PHE A 250 -11.78 2.95 -21.00
CA PHE A 250 -10.97 4.15 -21.13
C PHE A 250 -9.60 3.83 -21.78
N LEU A 251 -9.30 4.55 -22.86
CA LEU A 251 -8.05 4.46 -23.59
C LEU A 251 -7.08 5.51 -23.04
N ILE A 252 -5.98 5.05 -22.45
CA ILE A 252 -4.89 5.96 -22.02
C ILE A 252 -4.13 6.48 -23.24
N ASP A 253 -3.91 5.59 -24.21
CA ASP A 253 -3.24 5.89 -25.46
C ASP A 253 -4.10 5.38 -26.63
N PRO A 254 -4.75 6.28 -27.39
CA PRO A 254 -5.61 5.90 -28.50
C PRO A 254 -4.80 5.32 -29.67
N ASP A 255 -3.55 5.75 -29.87
CA ASP A 255 -2.72 5.35 -31.00
C ASP A 255 -2.25 3.89 -30.85
N ARG A 256 -2.06 3.46 -29.60
CA ARG A 256 -1.59 2.10 -29.25
C ARG A 256 -2.67 1.20 -28.64
N ASN A 257 -3.92 1.69 -28.56
CA ASN A 257 -5.09 1.00 -27.98
C ASN A 257 -4.85 0.44 -26.56
N ILE A 258 -4.18 1.21 -25.70
CA ILE A 258 -3.84 0.78 -24.34
C ILE A 258 -4.99 1.10 -23.39
N ARG A 259 -5.48 0.06 -22.70
CA ARG A 259 -6.60 0.12 -21.75
C ARG A 259 -6.14 -0.25 -20.35
N VAL A 260 -6.75 0.38 -19.35
CA VAL A 260 -6.60 -0.07 -17.95
C VAL A 260 -7.55 -1.23 -17.71
N ASN A 261 -7.02 -2.30 -17.12
CA ASN A 261 -7.84 -3.42 -16.67
C ASN A 261 -8.22 -3.22 -15.20
N ALA A 262 -9.52 -3.03 -14.93
CA ALA A 262 -10.07 -2.90 -13.59
C ALA A 262 -9.77 -4.13 -12.71
N ASN A 263 -9.70 -5.33 -13.30
CA ASN A 263 -9.43 -6.55 -12.54
C ASN A 263 -7.99 -6.58 -12.02
N ASP A 264 -7.04 -6.10 -12.81
CA ASP A 264 -5.64 -6.03 -12.39
C ASP A 264 -5.44 -4.93 -11.34
N PHE A 265 -6.14 -3.80 -11.50
CA PHE A 265 -6.19 -2.75 -10.50
C PHE A 265 -6.78 -3.24 -9.16
N LYS A 266 -7.92 -3.95 -9.20
CA LYS A 266 -8.55 -4.56 -8.01
C LYS A 266 -7.63 -5.59 -7.35
N LYS A 267 -6.94 -6.42 -8.13
CA LYS A 267 -5.93 -7.38 -7.60
C LYS A 267 -4.80 -6.67 -6.86
N ALA A 268 -4.25 -5.59 -7.42
CA ALA A 268 -3.21 -4.80 -6.77
C ALA A 268 -3.69 -4.23 -5.43
N LEU A 269 -4.90 -3.65 -5.40
CA LEU A 269 -5.50 -3.14 -4.18
C LEU A 269 -5.73 -4.23 -3.12
N ASN A 270 -6.18 -5.42 -3.52
CA ASN A 270 -6.39 -6.54 -2.61
C ASN A 270 -5.06 -7.03 -1.99
N LEU A 271 -3.99 -7.08 -2.79
CA LEU A 271 -2.65 -7.43 -2.29
C LEU A 271 -2.12 -6.38 -1.31
N LEU A 272 -2.34 -5.09 -1.58
CA LEU A 272 -2.00 -4.01 -0.67
C LEU A 272 -2.77 -4.09 0.65
N ALA A 273 -4.09 -4.28 0.58
CA ALA A 273 -4.91 -4.40 1.78
C ALA A 273 -4.47 -5.59 2.63
N PHE A 274 -4.30 -6.77 2.02
CA PHE A 274 -3.81 -7.96 2.74
C PHE A 274 -2.43 -7.72 3.35
N GLY A 275 -1.53 -7.08 2.61
CA GLY A 275 -0.21 -6.68 3.07
C GLY A 275 -0.26 -5.80 4.31
N ILE A 276 -1.08 -4.74 4.28
CA ILE A 276 -1.24 -3.79 5.38
C ILE A 276 -1.77 -4.44 6.64
N TYR A 277 -2.75 -5.36 6.51
CA TYR A 277 -3.28 -6.09 7.65
C TYR A 277 -2.27 -7.09 8.22
N LYS A 278 -1.52 -7.79 7.35
CA LYS A 278 -0.54 -8.80 7.78
C LYS A 278 0.67 -8.18 8.48
N THR A 279 1.13 -7.01 8.03
CA THR A 279 2.28 -6.30 8.62
C THR A 279 1.90 -5.43 9.81
N GLY A 280 0.60 -5.25 10.10
CA GLY A 280 0.12 -4.34 11.14
C GLY A 280 0.26 -2.86 10.77
N LEU A 281 0.55 -2.52 9.50
CA LEU A 281 0.65 -1.15 9.01
C LEU A 281 -0.67 -0.37 9.17
N ASN A 282 -1.81 -1.05 9.26
CA ASN A 282 -3.08 -0.44 9.61
C ASN A 282 -3.04 0.33 10.95
N SER A 283 -2.17 -0.05 11.89
CA SER A 283 -1.98 0.67 13.15
C SER A 283 -1.01 1.85 13.03
N ILE A 284 -0.05 1.76 12.11
CA ILE A 284 1.04 2.73 11.91
C ILE A 284 0.57 3.87 10.98
N SER A 285 0.01 3.55 9.81
CA SER A 285 -0.53 4.50 8.83
C SER A 285 -2.03 4.26 8.52
N PRO A 286 -2.92 4.46 9.52
CA PRO A 286 -4.35 4.14 9.38
C PRO A 286 -5.09 4.95 8.31
N LEU A 287 -4.61 6.15 7.95
CA LEU A 287 -5.22 6.96 6.88
C LEU A 287 -4.94 6.40 5.49
N GLU A 288 -3.74 5.86 5.26
CA GLU A 288 -3.38 5.21 4.00
C GLU A 288 -4.16 3.91 3.82
N ALA A 289 -4.33 3.16 4.92
CA ALA A 289 -5.18 1.99 4.96
C ALA A 289 -6.66 2.32 4.65
N ASP A 290 -7.20 3.43 5.17
CA ASP A 290 -8.57 3.86 4.86
C ASP A 290 -8.71 4.23 3.38
N GLY A 291 -7.70 4.91 2.81
CA GLY A 291 -7.66 5.24 1.39
C GLY A 291 -7.65 4.01 0.49
N ILE A 292 -6.96 2.92 0.87
CA ILE A 292 -6.95 1.68 0.11
C ILE A 292 -8.29 0.94 0.22
N LEU A 293 -8.88 0.89 1.42
CA LEU A 293 -10.21 0.30 1.62
C LEU A 293 -11.31 1.09 0.88
N GLU A 294 -11.20 2.41 0.84
CA GLU A 294 -12.09 3.27 0.05
C GLU A 294 -12.07 2.90 -1.43
N LYS A 295 -10.86 2.76 -1.97
CA LYS A 295 -10.67 2.31 -3.36
C LYS A 295 -11.26 0.92 -3.56
N LEU A 296 -10.96 -0.04 -2.68
CA LEU A 296 -11.49 -1.40 -2.77
C LEU A 296 -13.02 -1.44 -2.74
N LEU A 297 -13.66 -0.66 -1.88
CA LEU A 297 -15.12 -0.54 -1.84
C LEU A 297 -15.67 0.00 -3.15
N PHE A 298 -15.02 1.00 -3.76
CA PHE A 298 -15.44 1.55 -5.04
C PHE A 298 -15.36 0.53 -6.19
N PHE A 299 -14.29 -0.29 -6.20
CA PHE A 299 -14.05 -1.31 -7.23
C PHE A 299 -14.76 -2.63 -6.96
N SER A 300 -15.32 -2.82 -5.77
CA SER A 300 -16.15 -3.98 -5.45
C SER A 300 -17.60 -3.73 -5.87
N ASP A 301 -18.33 -4.80 -6.17
CA ASP A 301 -19.72 -4.71 -6.56
C ASP A 301 -20.62 -4.78 -5.32
N PRO A 302 -21.57 -3.84 -5.15
CA PRO A 302 -22.53 -3.87 -4.05
C PRO A 302 -23.32 -5.18 -4.03
N GLY A 303 -23.67 -5.66 -2.83
CA GLY A 303 -24.40 -6.92 -2.68
C GLY A 303 -23.55 -8.17 -2.88
N THR A 304 -22.25 -8.08 -2.61
CA THR A 304 -21.34 -9.23 -2.55
C THR A 304 -20.79 -9.37 -1.14
N VAL A 305 -20.45 -10.61 -0.73
CA VAL A 305 -19.80 -10.87 0.58
C VAL A 305 -18.52 -10.03 0.73
N GLU A 306 -17.72 -9.92 -0.33
CA GLU A 306 -16.49 -9.11 -0.35
C GLU A 306 -16.78 -7.63 -0.02
N TYR A 307 -17.81 -7.05 -0.61
CA TYR A 307 -18.19 -5.66 -0.36
C TYR A 307 -18.61 -5.43 1.10
N ASP A 308 -19.43 -6.32 1.65
CA ASP A 308 -19.93 -6.19 3.02
C ASP A 308 -18.82 -6.44 4.07
N GLU A 309 -17.90 -7.37 3.79
CA GLU A 309 -16.68 -7.53 4.59
C GLU A 309 -15.78 -6.29 4.57
N LEU A 310 -15.65 -5.64 3.40
CA LEU A 310 -14.87 -4.40 3.27
C LEU A 310 -15.51 -3.25 4.04
N LEU A 311 -16.85 -3.15 4.07
CA LEU A 311 -17.57 -2.19 4.91
C LEU A 311 -17.22 -2.41 6.38
N PHE A 312 -17.30 -3.66 6.85
CA PHE A 312 -16.94 -4.00 8.22
C PHE A 312 -15.48 -3.66 8.55
N LYS A 313 -14.53 -4.07 7.69
CA LYS A 313 -13.09 -3.79 7.85
C LYS A 313 -12.80 -2.29 7.89
N ARG A 314 -13.46 -1.50 7.03
CA ARG A 314 -13.33 -0.04 7.02
C ARG A 314 -13.97 0.59 8.26
N GLY A 315 -15.10 0.08 8.74
CA GLY A 315 -15.71 0.46 10.01
C GLY A 315 -14.76 0.26 11.19
N MET A 316 -14.11 -0.90 11.28
CA MET A 316 -13.11 -1.21 12.31
C MET A 316 -11.93 -0.24 12.30
N LEU A 317 -11.41 0.10 11.12
CA LEU A 317 -10.32 1.06 10.97
C LEU A 317 -10.74 2.47 11.40
N ASN A 318 -11.93 2.91 11.00
CA ASN A 318 -12.49 4.21 11.41
C ASN A 318 -12.74 4.26 12.92
N TYR A 319 -13.17 3.14 13.53
CA TYR A 319 -13.32 3.04 14.98
C TYR A 319 -11.98 3.24 15.72
N GLN A 320 -10.91 2.63 15.21
CA GLN A 320 -9.55 2.82 15.75
C GLN A 320 -9.06 4.26 15.60
N LEU A 321 -9.27 4.86 14.43
CA LEU A 321 -8.98 6.27 14.16
C LEU A 321 -9.75 7.23 15.06
N GLY A 322 -10.97 6.84 15.44
CA GLY A 322 -11.84 7.58 16.35
C GLY A 322 -11.21 7.89 17.71
N LYS A 323 -10.27 7.05 18.17
CA LYS A 323 -9.49 7.31 19.40
C LYS A 323 -8.63 8.58 19.28
N ARG A 324 -8.20 8.94 18.08
CA ARG A 324 -7.38 10.14 17.79
C ARG A 324 -8.27 11.33 17.43
N ASP A 325 -9.29 11.10 16.60
CA ASP A 325 -10.25 12.13 16.19
C ASP A 325 -11.69 11.59 16.25
N PRO A 326 -12.54 12.08 17.18
CA PRO A 326 -13.91 11.62 17.37
C PRO A 326 -14.81 11.66 16.13
N LEU A 327 -14.50 12.48 15.12
CA LEU A 327 -15.27 12.54 13.87
C LEU A 327 -15.29 11.19 13.14
N PHE A 328 -14.24 10.37 13.30
CA PHE A 328 -14.17 9.05 12.69
C PHE A 328 -15.12 8.03 13.33
N TRP A 329 -15.60 8.24 14.56
CA TRP A 329 -16.65 7.38 15.13
C TRP A 329 -17.97 7.49 14.37
N ASN A 330 -18.32 8.67 13.85
CA ASN A 330 -19.51 8.82 13.00
C ASN A 330 -19.39 8.03 11.70
N LYS A 331 -18.20 8.02 11.08
CA LYS A 331 -17.92 7.21 9.89
C LYS A 331 -17.94 5.72 10.21
N ALA A 332 -17.39 5.32 11.37
CA ALA A 332 -17.43 3.94 11.82
C ALA A 332 -18.87 3.45 12.00
N ILE A 333 -19.71 4.23 12.68
CA ILE A 333 -21.15 3.95 12.86
C ILE A 333 -21.85 3.78 11.51
N PHE A 334 -21.58 4.67 10.55
CA PHE A 334 -22.14 4.55 9.20
C PHE A 334 -21.78 3.20 8.55
N TYR A 335 -20.49 2.86 8.49
CA TYR A 335 -20.06 1.61 7.84
C TYR A 335 -20.54 0.36 8.56
N PHE A 336 -20.59 0.36 9.90
CA PHE A 336 -21.12 -0.77 10.66
C PHE A 336 -22.62 -0.95 10.47
N ARG A 337 -23.41 0.13 10.38
CA ARG A 337 -24.85 0.06 10.09
C ARG A 337 -25.12 -0.47 8.69
N GLU A 338 -24.35 -0.05 7.70
CA GLU A 338 -24.44 -0.60 6.33
C GLU A 338 -24.10 -2.09 6.32
N ALA A 339 -23.00 -2.51 6.98
CA ALA A 339 -22.63 -3.92 7.09
C ALA A 339 -23.69 -4.76 7.84
N ALA A 340 -24.34 -4.18 8.85
CA ALA A 340 -25.38 -4.83 9.63
C ALA A 340 -26.71 -5.05 8.87
N GLN A 341 -26.89 -4.42 7.71
CA GLN A 341 -28.03 -4.64 6.82
C GLN A 341 -27.77 -5.74 5.78
N SER A 342 -26.56 -6.33 5.76
CA SER A 342 -26.20 -7.36 4.80
C SER A 342 -27.02 -8.63 4.96
N ASN A 343 -27.51 -9.16 3.84
CA ASN A 343 -28.09 -10.50 3.74
C ASN A 343 -27.05 -11.58 3.34
N PHE A 344 -25.82 -11.16 3.03
CA PHE A 344 -24.75 -12.02 2.52
C PHE A 344 -23.76 -12.43 3.61
N LEU A 345 -23.58 -11.57 4.61
CA LEU A 345 -22.78 -11.89 5.79
C LEU A 345 -23.49 -12.93 6.66
N ASP A 346 -22.68 -13.73 7.36
CA ASP A 346 -23.18 -14.64 8.37
C ASP A 346 -23.76 -13.86 9.57
N LYS A 347 -24.77 -14.44 10.23
CA LYS A 347 -25.49 -13.77 11.32
C LYS A 347 -24.58 -13.27 12.45
N GLY A 348 -23.47 -13.97 12.70
CA GLY A 348 -22.47 -13.55 13.68
C GLY A 348 -21.74 -12.26 13.27
N SER A 349 -21.33 -12.10 12.02
CA SER A 349 -20.69 -10.86 11.54
C SER A 349 -21.67 -9.68 11.54
N VAL A 350 -22.93 -9.92 11.19
CA VAL A 350 -23.99 -8.91 11.26
C VAL A 350 -24.20 -8.44 12.70
N PHE A 351 -24.25 -9.38 13.65
CA PHE A 351 -24.37 -9.06 15.07
C PHE A 351 -23.14 -8.33 15.61
N GLU A 352 -21.93 -8.76 15.22
CA GLU A 352 -20.68 -8.10 15.56
C GLU A 352 -20.65 -6.66 15.05
N ALA A 353 -21.14 -6.39 13.83
CA ALA A 353 -21.26 -5.03 13.30
C ALA A 353 -22.18 -4.14 14.15
N ARG A 354 -23.30 -4.68 14.63
CA ARG A 354 -24.20 -3.96 15.55
C ARG A 354 -23.56 -3.71 16.92
N LEU A 355 -22.85 -4.69 17.48
CA LEU A 355 -22.05 -4.49 18.71
C LEU A 355 -20.97 -3.42 18.54
N MET A 356 -20.32 -3.36 17.37
CA MET A 356 -19.34 -2.33 17.06
C MET A 356 -19.98 -0.94 16.88
N THR A 357 -21.23 -0.88 16.41
CA THR A 357 -22.04 0.35 16.41
C THR A 357 -22.25 0.84 17.85
N VAL A 358 -22.71 -0.05 18.74
CA VAL A 358 -22.88 0.24 20.18
C VAL A 358 -21.57 0.74 20.80
N ARG A 359 -20.45 0.06 20.55
CA ARG A 359 -19.12 0.47 21.05
C ARG A 359 -18.73 1.88 20.58
N SER A 360 -19.09 2.24 19.36
CA SER A 360 -18.82 3.57 18.80
C SER A 360 -19.70 4.64 19.44
N GLU A 361 -20.99 4.36 19.66
CA GLU A 361 -21.95 5.25 20.32
C GLU A 361 -21.58 5.48 21.80
N ILE A 362 -21.14 4.42 22.51
CA ILE A 362 -20.61 4.53 23.88
C ILE A 362 -19.42 5.48 23.94
N ARG A 363 -18.48 5.38 22.98
CA ARG A 363 -17.29 6.25 22.94
C ARG A 363 -17.64 7.71 22.69
N LYS A 364 -18.72 7.97 21.95
CA LYS A 364 -19.30 9.31 21.76
C LYS A 364 -20.09 9.83 22.97
N GLY A 365 -20.44 8.96 23.93
CA GLY A 365 -21.31 9.30 25.05
C GLY A 365 -22.81 9.22 24.73
N GLU A 366 -23.20 8.68 23.57
CA GLU A 366 -24.59 8.49 23.15
C GLU A 366 -25.17 7.21 23.80
N LEU A 367 -25.26 7.20 25.13
CA LEU A 367 -25.63 6.02 25.92
C LEU A 367 -27.08 5.55 25.72
N ASP A 368 -27.99 6.46 25.36
CA ASP A 368 -29.40 6.13 25.09
C ASP A 368 -29.55 5.30 23.82
N SER A 369 -28.92 5.74 22.72
CA SER A 369 -28.86 5.00 21.46
C SER A 369 -28.20 3.63 21.64
N ALA A 370 -27.07 3.61 22.36
CA ALA A 370 -26.33 2.38 22.64
C ALA A 370 -27.18 1.36 23.42
N LEU A 371 -27.95 1.83 24.40
CA LEU A 371 -28.85 0.97 25.18
C LEU A 371 -30.00 0.42 24.32
N GLN A 372 -30.61 1.25 23.49
CA GLN A 372 -31.70 0.85 22.62
C GLN A 372 -31.25 -0.25 21.63
N GLU A 373 -30.07 -0.08 21.04
CA GLU A 373 -29.50 -1.09 20.13
C GLU A 373 -29.15 -2.38 20.88
N LEU A 374 -28.59 -2.31 22.09
CA LEU A 374 -28.33 -3.51 22.91
C LEU A 374 -29.61 -4.27 23.29
N GLN A 375 -30.73 -3.57 23.47
CA GLN A 375 -32.04 -4.17 23.71
C GLN A 375 -32.60 -4.82 22.45
N SER A 376 -32.45 -4.20 21.27
CA SER A 376 -32.90 -4.79 20.00
C SER A 376 -32.19 -6.12 19.70
N LEU A 377 -30.89 -6.18 20.00
CA LEU A 377 -30.05 -7.38 19.85
C LEU A 377 -30.48 -8.56 20.72
N GLU A 378 -31.28 -8.35 21.77
CA GLU A 378 -31.76 -9.44 22.63
C GLU A 378 -32.57 -10.48 21.85
N SER A 379 -33.38 -10.00 20.91
CA SER A 379 -34.24 -10.85 20.09
C SER A 379 -33.45 -11.79 19.16
N GLU A 380 -32.20 -11.47 18.86
CA GLU A 380 -31.34 -12.21 17.91
C GLU A 380 -30.43 -13.24 18.62
N LEU A 381 -30.27 -13.15 19.94
CA LEU A 381 -29.37 -13.97 20.75
C LEU A 381 -29.56 -15.47 20.57
N TYR A 382 -30.80 -15.96 20.57
CA TYR A 382 -31.09 -17.40 20.47
C TYR A 382 -30.55 -18.02 19.17
N SER A 383 -30.49 -17.23 18.10
CA SER A 383 -29.97 -17.68 16.82
C SER A 383 -28.43 -17.72 16.77
N ILE A 384 -27.77 -16.88 17.56
CA ILE A 384 -26.32 -16.70 17.56
C ILE A 384 -25.66 -17.62 18.58
N ASP A 385 -26.26 -17.77 19.77
CA ASP A 385 -25.76 -18.62 20.86
C ASP A 385 -25.57 -20.07 20.38
N LYS A 386 -26.54 -20.61 19.61
CA LYS A 386 -26.43 -21.96 19.02
C LYS A 386 -25.35 -22.09 17.95
N ALA A 387 -25.11 -21.04 17.18
CA ALA A 387 -24.24 -21.09 16.00
C ALA A 387 -22.77 -20.78 16.32
N TYR A 388 -22.49 -19.93 17.31
CA TYR A 388 -21.14 -19.39 17.56
C TYR A 388 -20.54 -19.79 18.91
N ARG A 389 -21.35 -20.20 19.89
CA ARG A 389 -20.83 -20.71 21.17
C ARG A 389 -20.39 -22.19 21.08
N VAL A 390 -21.02 -22.95 20.17
CA VAL A 390 -20.80 -24.40 20.03
C VAL A 390 -19.72 -24.74 18.99
N THR A 391 -19.50 -23.88 17.99
CA THR A 391 -18.65 -24.20 16.83
C THR A 391 -17.16 -23.94 17.04
N GLY A 392 -16.77 -23.30 18.15
CA GLY A 392 -15.35 -23.05 18.47
C GLY A 392 -14.60 -22.25 17.41
N ALA A 393 -15.30 -21.48 16.57
CA ALA A 393 -14.77 -20.84 15.37
C ALA A 393 -13.83 -19.64 15.63
N GLY A 394 -13.26 -19.51 16.84
CA GLY A 394 -12.22 -18.53 17.16
C GLY A 394 -12.68 -17.06 17.23
N ARG A 395 -14.00 -16.77 17.17
CA ARG A 395 -14.54 -15.44 17.46
C ARG A 395 -14.74 -15.27 18.97
N SER A 396 -14.51 -14.06 19.48
CA SER A 396 -14.86 -13.68 20.86
C SER A 396 -16.34 -14.01 21.12
N ASP A 397 -16.68 -14.49 22.32
CA ASP A 397 -18.08 -14.79 22.68
C ASP A 397 -18.94 -13.52 22.54
N LEU A 398 -19.66 -13.42 21.42
CA LEU A 398 -20.46 -12.24 21.07
C LEU A 398 -21.61 -12.03 22.07
N VAL A 399 -22.12 -13.11 22.67
CA VAL A 399 -23.17 -13.06 23.69
C VAL A 399 -22.60 -12.44 24.96
N GLU A 400 -21.39 -12.87 25.35
CA GLU A 400 -20.68 -12.31 26.50
C GLU A 400 -20.29 -10.85 26.27
N ASP A 401 -19.81 -10.50 25.07
CA ASP A 401 -19.47 -9.12 24.70
C ASP A 401 -20.69 -8.19 24.79
N ARG A 402 -21.86 -8.62 24.29
CA ARG A 402 -23.12 -7.89 24.48
C ARG A 402 -23.39 -7.64 25.98
N LYS A 403 -23.29 -8.68 26.81
CA LYS A 403 -23.54 -8.57 28.26
C LYS A 403 -22.57 -7.58 28.92
N LYS A 404 -21.28 -7.64 28.58
CA LYS A 404 -20.25 -6.70 29.05
C LYS A 404 -20.60 -5.26 28.69
N LEU A 405 -20.98 -5.00 27.44
CA LEU A 405 -21.38 -3.67 26.98
C LEU A 405 -22.67 -3.18 27.66
N LEU A 406 -23.67 -4.04 27.81
CA LEU A 406 -24.93 -3.71 28.50
C LEU A 406 -24.69 -3.34 29.96
N ARG A 407 -23.92 -4.15 30.70
CA ARG A 407 -23.52 -3.86 32.07
C ARG A 407 -22.80 -2.51 32.17
N TYR A 408 -21.89 -2.22 31.25
CA TYR A 408 -21.18 -0.94 31.21
C TYR A 408 -22.13 0.24 31.00
N VAL A 409 -23.04 0.17 30.02
CA VAL A 409 -24.01 1.24 29.72
C VAL A 409 -24.97 1.47 30.89
N LEU A 410 -25.52 0.39 31.47
CA LEU A 410 -26.42 0.47 32.63
C LEU A 410 -25.75 1.14 33.83
N ARG A 411 -24.50 0.75 34.15
CA ARG A 411 -23.72 1.39 35.22
C ARG A 411 -23.47 2.86 34.93
N LYS A 412 -23.08 3.22 33.70
CA LYS A 412 -22.88 4.63 33.32
C LYS A 412 -24.16 5.47 33.39
N LYS A 413 -25.33 4.85 33.24
CA LYS A 413 -26.64 5.48 33.41
C LYS A 413 -27.17 5.43 34.86
N GLY A 414 -26.45 4.84 35.80
CA GLY A 414 -26.85 4.73 37.20
C GLY A 414 -27.84 3.61 37.53
N ARG A 415 -28.09 2.68 36.60
CA ARG A 415 -28.98 1.51 36.78
C ARG A 415 -28.17 0.31 37.28
N TYR A 416 -27.70 0.39 38.52
CA TYR A 416 -26.76 -0.59 39.09
C TYR A 416 -27.40 -1.95 39.37
N GLU A 417 -28.65 -1.99 39.83
CA GLU A 417 -29.37 -3.24 40.14
C GLU A 417 -29.46 -4.14 38.90
N GLU A 418 -29.96 -3.60 37.79
CA GLU A 418 -30.04 -4.31 36.51
C GLU A 418 -28.66 -4.71 35.96
N ALA A 419 -27.63 -3.92 36.24
CA ALA A 419 -26.27 -4.23 35.82
C ALA A 419 -25.64 -5.38 36.63
N ASP A 420 -26.05 -5.55 37.88
CA ASP A 420 -25.54 -6.59 38.77
C ASP A 420 -26.31 -7.92 38.60
N GLU A 421 -27.53 -7.89 38.06
CA GLU A 421 -28.25 -9.09 37.59
C GLU A 421 -27.57 -9.77 36.39
N LEU A 422 -26.77 -9.02 35.62
CA LEU A 422 -26.02 -9.57 34.48
C LEU A 422 -24.76 -10.29 34.98
N TYR A 423 -24.84 -11.62 35.11
CA TYR A 423 -23.65 -12.44 35.34
C TYR A 423 -22.74 -12.42 34.10
N VAL A 424 -21.51 -11.95 34.30
CA VAL A 424 -20.45 -11.86 33.29
C VAL A 424 -19.24 -12.57 33.87
N GLU A 425 -18.64 -13.50 33.14
CA GLU A 425 -17.37 -14.11 33.55
C GLU A 425 -16.27 -13.04 33.45
N ASP A 426 -15.57 -12.80 34.55
CA ASP A 426 -14.56 -11.75 34.66
C ASP A 426 -13.29 -12.16 33.90
N ASP A 427 -13.27 -11.91 32.60
CA ASP A 427 -12.01 -11.79 31.86
C ASP A 427 -11.52 -10.34 31.95
N SER A 428 -10.35 -10.18 32.58
CA SER A 428 -9.65 -8.91 32.76
C SER A 428 -9.19 -8.32 31.42
N LEU A 429 -10.09 -7.62 30.73
CA LEU A 429 -9.76 -6.80 29.56
C LEU A 429 -10.42 -5.42 29.66
N PHE A 430 -10.00 -4.68 30.69
CA PHE A 430 -9.92 -3.22 30.68
C PHE A 430 -8.57 -2.79 31.22
#